data_AF-A0A096F9P3-F1
#
_entry.id   AF-A0A096F9P3-F1
#
_cell.length_a   1.000
_cell.length_b   1.000
_cell.length_c   1.000
_cell.angle_alpha   90.00
_cell.angle_beta   90.00
_cell.angle_gamma   90.00
#
_symmetry.space_group_name_H-M   'P 1'
#
loop_
_entity.id
_entity.type
_entity.pdbx_description
1 polymer ?
#
loop_
_entity_poly.entity_id
_entity_poly.type
_entity_poly.pdbx_seq_one_letter_code
_entity_poly.pdbx_strand_id
1 'polypeptide(L)'
;MRQSDRSSFAQLITDVLAYYGKDASRFVLDLWWNACQAFDLEQIEKAMQRHCTDAEHGQFAPKVADIARVLQGTTTDRAAMAWGKVLEAIGAVGAYTDVVFDDPAIHAVVEDLGGWPKVCRTEVKELSYLQHRFQLAHRAYTESGQFEYQRRLPGDRSPDHDYTSRGIPLPRPALVGDRERAIAVLKNGSPTGKTRISTLPEQAMHLLANTTTQQELLA
;
A
#
# COMPACT_ATOMS: atom_id res chain seq x y z
N MET A 1 -3.49 15.10 18.63
CA MET A 1 -3.58 15.64 20.01
C MET A 1 -2.96 17.03 20.08
N ARG A 2 -3.50 17.92 20.92
CA ARG A 2 -2.98 19.27 21.20
C ARG A 2 -2.19 19.30 22.52
N GLN A 3 -1.33 20.29 22.73
CA GLN A 3 -0.57 20.42 23.98
C GLN A 3 -1.46 20.46 25.24
N SER A 4 -2.69 20.99 25.11
CA SER A 4 -3.71 21.02 26.16
C SER A 4 -4.14 19.62 26.64
N ASP A 5 -4.01 18.62 25.78
CA ASP A 5 -4.50 17.25 26.04
C ASP A 5 -3.50 16.46 26.88
N ARG A 6 -2.30 17.01 27.13
CA ARG A 6 -1.18 16.27 27.74
C ARG A 6 -1.45 15.80 29.16
N SER A 7 -2.17 16.58 29.96
CA SER A 7 -2.55 16.17 31.32
C SER A 7 -3.57 15.04 31.29
N SER A 8 -4.61 15.16 30.47
CA SER A 8 -5.66 14.14 30.33
C SER A 8 -5.10 12.85 29.75
N PHE A 9 -4.22 12.95 28.74
CA PHE A 9 -3.49 11.82 28.20
C PHE A 9 -2.62 11.13 29.26
N ALA A 10 -1.84 11.89 30.03
CA ALA A 10 -0.99 11.32 31.07
C ALA A 10 -1.80 10.60 32.15
N GLN A 11 -2.98 11.14 32.50
CA GLN A 11 -3.90 10.49 33.42
C GLN A 11 -4.42 9.17 32.84
N LEU A 12 -4.88 9.16 31.59
CA LEU A 12 -5.36 7.97 30.91
C LEU A 12 -4.30 6.85 30.88
N ILE A 13 -3.06 7.17 30.49
CA ILE A 13 -1.97 6.17 30.44
C ILE A 13 -1.68 5.64 31.84
N THR A 14 -1.66 6.51 32.85
CA THR A 14 -1.45 6.12 34.25
C THR A 14 -2.54 5.16 34.72
N ASP A 15 -3.81 5.47 34.46
CA ASP A 15 -4.95 4.64 34.89
C ASP A 15 -4.97 3.27 34.20
N VAL A 16 -4.68 3.24 32.89
CA VAL A 16 -4.59 1.98 32.14
C VAL A 16 -3.43 1.13 32.64
N LEU A 17 -2.25 1.70 32.85
CA LEU A 17 -1.10 0.95 33.36
C LEU A 17 -1.34 0.46 34.80
N ALA A 18 -1.99 1.27 35.63
CA ALA A 18 -2.37 0.89 37.00
C ALA A 18 -3.35 -0.29 37.02
N TYR A 19 -4.29 -0.37 36.07
CA TYR A 19 -5.16 -1.54 35.90
C TYR A 19 -4.37 -2.84 35.69
N TYR A 20 -3.21 -2.77 35.02
CA TYR A 20 -2.29 -3.89 34.85
C TYR A 20 -1.21 -4.00 35.93
N GLY A 21 -1.32 -3.25 37.03
CA GLY A 21 -0.34 -3.24 38.12
C GLY A 21 1.03 -2.70 37.72
N LYS A 22 1.08 -1.74 36.77
CA LYS A 22 2.29 -1.07 36.30
C LYS A 22 2.27 0.41 36.65
N ASP A 23 3.42 0.93 37.06
CA ASP A 23 3.58 2.37 37.27
C ASP A 23 4.00 3.08 35.99
N ALA A 24 3.40 4.25 35.76
CA ALA A 24 3.76 5.13 34.65
C ALA A 24 4.85 6.12 35.09
N SER A 25 6.10 5.83 34.76
CA SER A 25 7.18 6.81 34.97
C SER A 25 7.05 7.99 34.00
N ARG A 26 7.62 9.14 34.34
CA ARG A 26 7.65 10.32 33.46
C ARG A 26 8.22 9.99 32.07
N PHE A 27 9.25 9.15 32.01
CA PHE A 27 9.83 8.68 30.76
C PHE A 27 8.82 7.89 29.91
N VAL A 28 8.05 6.99 30.53
CA VAL A 28 7.01 6.21 29.84
C VAL A 28 5.93 7.15 29.30
N LEU A 29 5.46 8.10 30.10
CA LEU A 29 4.45 9.08 29.68
C LEU A 29 4.94 9.94 28.50
N ASP A 30 6.20 10.37 28.51
CA ASP A 30 6.80 11.14 27.42
C ASP A 30 6.97 10.30 26.14
N LEU A 31 7.36 9.02 26.25
CA LEU A 31 7.43 8.09 25.13
C LEU A 31 6.06 7.88 24.48
N TRP A 32 5.04 7.60 25.29
CA TRP A 32 3.66 7.45 24.86
C TRP A 32 3.13 8.72 24.19
N TRP A 33 3.40 9.89 24.79
CA TRP A 33 2.98 11.17 24.24
C TRP A 33 3.54 11.37 22.84
N ASN A 34 4.85 11.21 22.68
CA ASN A 34 5.54 11.41 21.40
C ASN A 34 5.05 10.45 20.30
N ALA A 35 4.82 9.19 20.64
CA ALA A 35 4.37 8.20 19.66
C ALA A 35 2.90 8.37 19.25
N CYS A 36 2.06 8.93 20.11
CA CYS A 36 0.64 9.09 19.85
C CYS A 36 0.23 10.48 19.33
N GLN A 37 1.14 11.45 19.20
CA GLN A 37 0.79 12.84 18.85
C GLN A 37 -0.06 13.00 17.58
N ALA A 38 0.13 12.09 16.61
CA ALA A 38 -0.58 12.06 15.33
C ALA A 38 -2.06 11.67 15.44
N PHE A 39 -2.51 11.14 16.58
CA PHE A 39 -3.89 10.72 16.82
C PHE A 39 -4.60 11.66 17.78
N ASP A 40 -5.92 11.64 17.79
CA ASP A 40 -6.73 12.39 18.75
C ASP A 40 -6.93 11.62 20.07
N LEU A 41 -7.11 12.34 21.18
CA LEU A 41 -7.24 11.74 22.51
C LEU A 41 -8.41 10.74 22.57
N GLU A 42 -9.55 11.10 21.97
CA GLU A 42 -10.73 10.22 21.90
C GLU A 42 -10.44 8.91 21.15
N GLN A 43 -9.60 8.95 20.11
CA GLN A 43 -9.22 7.74 19.38
C GLN A 43 -8.39 6.83 20.29
N ILE A 44 -7.44 7.41 21.03
CA ILE A 44 -6.56 6.67 21.94
C ILE A 44 -7.36 6.05 23.08
N GLU A 45 -8.33 6.77 23.66
CA GLU A 45 -9.24 6.24 24.68
C GLU A 45 -10.00 5.02 24.16
N LYS A 46 -10.61 5.11 22.98
CA LYS A 46 -11.32 3.98 22.37
C LYS A 46 -10.38 2.80 22.08
N ALA A 47 -9.16 3.08 21.64
CA ALA A 47 -8.17 2.02 21.37
C ALA A 47 -7.71 1.31 22.65
N MET A 48 -7.49 2.07 23.73
CA MET A 48 -7.17 1.52 25.06
C MET A 48 -8.31 0.66 25.57
N GLN A 49 -9.54 1.17 25.51
CA GLN A 49 -10.73 0.41 25.95
C GLN A 49 -10.86 -0.90 25.16
N ARG A 50 -10.65 -0.84 23.84
CA ARG A 50 -10.71 -2.03 22.99
C ARG A 50 -9.64 -3.05 23.33
N HIS A 51 -8.40 -2.60 23.60
CA HIS A 51 -7.30 -3.47 24.06
C HIS A 51 -7.65 -4.15 25.39
N CYS A 52 -8.12 -3.39 26.38
CA CYS A 52 -8.50 -3.94 27.69
C CYS A 52 -9.64 -4.98 27.60
N THR A 53 -10.49 -4.89 26.59
CA THR A 53 -11.59 -5.85 26.35
C THR A 53 -11.24 -6.97 25.36
N ASP A 54 -10.03 -7.00 24.81
CA ASP A 54 -9.57 -8.06 23.90
C ASP A 54 -9.12 -9.28 24.71
N ALA A 55 -9.84 -10.40 24.59
CA ALA A 55 -9.55 -11.61 25.35
C ALA A 55 -8.20 -12.27 25.00
N GLU A 56 -7.67 -12.02 23.80
CA GLU A 56 -6.39 -12.58 23.36
C GLU A 56 -5.22 -11.65 23.69
N HIS A 57 -5.34 -10.36 23.38
CA HIS A 57 -4.24 -9.40 23.50
C HIS A 57 -4.28 -8.54 24.76
N GLY A 58 -5.47 -8.39 25.37
CA GLY A 58 -5.70 -7.58 26.57
C GLY A 58 -5.18 -8.20 27.86
N GLN A 59 -4.57 -9.40 27.78
CA GLN A 59 -3.99 -10.09 28.94
C GLN A 59 -2.76 -9.38 29.51
N PHE A 60 -2.08 -8.56 28.71
CA PHE A 60 -0.88 -7.82 29.10
C PHE A 60 -1.09 -6.32 28.96
N ALA A 61 -0.33 -5.56 29.76
CA ALA A 61 -0.30 -4.10 29.68
C ALA A 61 -0.01 -3.65 28.24
N PRO A 62 -0.82 -2.73 27.68
CA PRO A 62 -0.63 -2.30 26.31
C PRO A 62 0.73 -1.64 26.14
N LYS A 63 1.35 -1.89 25.01
CA LYS A 63 2.48 -1.10 24.51
C LYS A 63 1.95 -0.07 23.51
N VAL A 64 2.75 0.95 23.25
CA VAL A 64 2.49 1.94 22.20
C VAL A 64 2.17 1.26 20.86
N ALA A 65 2.89 0.19 20.53
CA ALA A 65 2.67 -0.58 19.30
C ALA A 65 1.29 -1.26 19.24
N ASP A 66 0.77 -1.73 20.37
CA ASP A 66 -0.56 -2.37 20.45
C ASP A 66 -1.66 -1.36 20.16
N ILE A 67 -1.51 -0.14 20.68
CA ILE A 67 -2.47 0.95 20.46
C ILE A 67 -2.36 1.50 19.05
N ALA A 68 -1.14 1.65 18.51
CA ALA A 68 -0.95 1.99 17.09
C ALA A 68 -1.62 0.95 16.18
N ARG A 69 -1.52 -0.34 16.51
CA ARG A 69 -2.19 -1.44 15.80
C ARG A 69 -3.71 -1.35 15.86
N VAL A 70 -4.30 -1.05 17.02
CA VAL A 70 -5.76 -0.89 17.17
C VAL A 70 -6.26 0.35 16.43
N LEU A 71 -5.50 1.45 16.45
CA LEU A 71 -5.85 2.72 15.82
C LEU A 71 -5.75 2.70 14.29
N GLN A 72 -4.71 2.07 13.75
CA GLN A 72 -4.46 2.03 12.30
C GLN A 72 -5.07 0.80 11.61
N GLY A 73 -5.62 -0.15 12.38
CA GLY A 73 -5.91 -1.51 11.93
C GLY A 73 -4.62 -2.32 11.77
N THR A 74 -4.69 -3.65 11.80
CA THR A 74 -3.51 -4.44 11.48
C THR A 74 -3.20 -4.29 9.98
N THR A 75 -1.92 -4.38 9.60
CA THR A 75 -1.54 -4.43 8.17
C THR A 75 -2.25 -5.59 7.47
N THR A 76 -2.55 -6.67 8.21
CA THR A 76 -3.38 -7.80 7.77
C THR A 76 -4.82 -7.41 7.45
N ASP A 77 -5.50 -6.65 8.30
CA ASP A 77 -6.88 -6.21 8.06
C ASP A 77 -6.96 -5.29 6.83
N ARG A 78 -6.01 -4.36 6.72
CA ARG A 78 -5.90 -3.47 5.55
C ARG A 78 -5.67 -4.27 4.28
N ALA A 79 -4.79 -5.27 4.32
CA ALA A 79 -4.52 -6.14 3.18
C ALA A 79 -5.75 -6.97 2.78
N ALA A 80 -6.54 -7.45 3.76
CA ALA A 80 -7.79 -8.16 3.49
C ALA A 80 -8.86 -7.26 2.85
N MET A 81 -9.03 -6.04 3.36
CA MET A 81 -9.95 -5.05 2.78
C MET A 81 -9.52 -4.63 1.37
N ALA A 82 -8.21 -4.43 1.15
CA ALA A 82 -7.64 -4.13 -0.15
C ALA A 82 -7.90 -5.27 -1.15
N TRP A 83 -7.75 -6.52 -0.74
CA TRP A 83 -8.10 -7.68 -1.56
C TRP A 83 -9.60 -7.70 -1.90
N GLY A 84 -10.48 -7.39 -0.95
CA GLY A 84 -11.92 -7.27 -1.20
C GLY A 84 -12.25 -6.29 -2.33
N LYS A 85 -11.63 -5.10 -2.33
CA LYS A 85 -11.78 -4.12 -3.42
C LYS A 85 -11.27 -4.66 -4.76
N VAL A 86 -10.13 -5.35 -4.76
CA VAL A 86 -9.57 -5.97 -5.97
C VAL A 86 -10.53 -7.02 -6.52
N LEU A 87 -11.04 -7.92 -5.66
CA LEU A 87 -11.94 -8.99 -6.06
C LEU A 87 -13.26 -8.44 -6.63
N GLU A 88 -13.83 -7.41 -6.00
CA GLU A 88 -15.03 -6.73 -6.52
C GLU A 88 -14.76 -6.06 -7.87
N ALA A 89 -13.62 -5.38 -8.03
CA ALA A 89 -13.23 -4.75 -9.28
C ALA A 89 -12.99 -5.77 -10.42
N ILE A 90 -12.47 -6.97 -10.11
CA ILE A 90 -12.32 -8.05 -11.10
C ILE A 90 -13.68 -8.39 -11.71
N GLY A 91 -14.71 -8.53 -10.87
CA GLY A 91 -16.07 -8.86 -11.32
C GLY A 91 -16.82 -7.71 -11.98
N ALA A 92 -16.66 -6.49 -11.46
CA ALA A 92 -17.43 -5.33 -11.90
C ALA A 92 -16.82 -4.59 -13.10
N VAL A 93 -15.48 -4.52 -13.19
CA VAL A 93 -14.76 -3.76 -14.22
C VAL A 93 -14.14 -4.69 -15.27
N GLY A 94 -13.52 -5.79 -14.82
CA GLY A 94 -12.90 -6.79 -15.69
C GLY A 94 -11.57 -6.38 -16.33
N ALA A 95 -11.02 -7.29 -17.13
CA ALA A 95 -9.65 -7.25 -17.63
C ALA A 95 -9.36 -6.21 -18.72
N TYR A 96 -10.37 -5.70 -19.42
CA TYR A 96 -10.20 -4.88 -20.63
C TYR A 96 -10.16 -3.38 -20.35
N THR A 97 -10.53 -2.97 -19.14
CA THR A 97 -10.60 -1.55 -18.75
C THR A 97 -9.45 -1.23 -17.82
N ASP A 98 -8.84 -0.06 -18.01
CA ASP A 98 -7.84 0.44 -17.08
C ASP A 98 -8.46 0.70 -15.70
N VAL A 99 -7.71 0.45 -14.63
CA VAL A 99 -8.18 0.70 -13.27
C VAL A 99 -7.22 1.56 -12.47
N VAL A 100 -7.78 2.37 -11.58
CA VAL A 100 -7.06 3.12 -10.56
C VAL A 100 -7.75 2.91 -9.22
N PHE A 101 -7.07 2.23 -8.31
CA PHE A 101 -7.51 2.05 -6.93
C PHE A 101 -7.13 3.27 -6.07
N ASP A 102 -7.87 3.45 -5.00
CA ASP A 102 -7.65 4.49 -3.98
C ASP A 102 -6.46 4.22 -3.03
N ASP A 103 -5.75 3.10 -3.23
CA ASP A 103 -4.60 2.67 -2.45
C ASP A 103 -3.42 2.33 -3.39
N PRO A 104 -2.29 3.07 -3.29
CA PRO A 104 -1.12 2.83 -4.13
C PRO A 104 -0.46 1.46 -3.89
N ALA A 105 -0.62 0.88 -2.69
CA ALA A 105 -0.08 -0.46 -2.42
C ALA A 105 -0.79 -1.52 -3.27
N ILE A 106 -2.07 -1.32 -3.60
CA ILE A 106 -2.79 -2.22 -4.53
C ILE A 106 -2.13 -2.20 -5.90
N HIS A 107 -1.74 -1.03 -6.40
CA HIS A 107 -1.10 -0.89 -7.70
C HIS A 107 0.26 -1.61 -7.75
N ALA A 108 1.10 -1.39 -6.74
CA ALA A 108 2.40 -2.05 -6.65
C ALA A 108 2.28 -3.59 -6.60
N VAL A 109 1.31 -4.09 -5.84
CA VAL A 109 1.07 -5.54 -5.72
C VAL A 109 0.50 -6.13 -7.01
N VAL A 110 -0.46 -5.46 -7.67
CA VAL A 110 -1.01 -5.97 -8.93
C VAL A 110 0.07 -6.03 -10.00
N GLU A 111 0.96 -5.05 -10.05
CA GLU A 111 2.15 -5.09 -10.91
C GLU A 111 3.03 -6.32 -10.63
N ASP A 112 3.32 -6.61 -9.35
CA ASP A 112 4.08 -7.80 -8.93
C ASP A 112 3.41 -9.13 -9.30
N LEU A 113 2.08 -9.14 -9.33
CA LEU A 113 1.29 -10.33 -9.67
C LEU A 113 1.13 -10.51 -11.20
N GLY A 114 1.80 -9.69 -12.00
CA GLY A 114 1.79 -9.80 -13.47
C GLY A 114 0.78 -8.88 -14.16
N GLY A 115 0.29 -7.86 -13.45
CA GLY A 115 -0.60 -6.83 -13.97
C GLY A 115 -2.09 -7.16 -13.88
N TRP A 116 -2.92 -6.15 -14.13
CA TRP A 116 -4.37 -6.22 -13.97
C TRP A 116 -5.04 -7.31 -14.82
N PRO A 117 -4.69 -7.51 -16.11
CA PRO A 117 -5.30 -8.56 -16.91
C PRO A 117 -4.99 -9.97 -16.38
N LYS A 118 -3.78 -10.20 -15.84
CA LYS A 118 -3.39 -11.50 -15.27
C LYS A 118 -4.18 -11.79 -13.99
N VAL A 119 -4.31 -10.79 -13.13
CA VAL A 119 -5.11 -10.87 -11.89
C VAL A 119 -6.58 -11.17 -12.22
N CYS A 120 -7.18 -10.46 -13.18
CA CYS A 120 -8.56 -10.70 -13.59
C CYS A 120 -8.84 -12.10 -14.15
N ARG A 121 -7.83 -12.71 -14.79
CA ARG A 121 -7.96 -14.01 -15.48
C ARG A 121 -7.52 -15.18 -14.62
N THR A 122 -7.21 -14.94 -13.35
CA THR A 122 -6.82 -16.02 -12.44
C THR A 122 -8.00 -16.96 -12.21
N GLU A 123 -7.75 -18.26 -12.32
CA GLU A 123 -8.80 -19.27 -12.15
C GLU A 123 -9.28 -19.30 -10.69
N VAL A 124 -10.57 -19.62 -10.50
CA VAL A 124 -11.19 -19.69 -9.16
C VAL A 124 -10.41 -20.60 -8.21
N LYS A 125 -9.87 -21.72 -8.71
CA LYS A 125 -9.07 -22.67 -7.92
C LYS A 125 -7.76 -22.07 -7.39
N GLU A 126 -7.23 -21.05 -8.06
CA GLU A 126 -5.98 -20.38 -7.69
C GLU A 126 -6.22 -19.08 -6.90
N LEU A 127 -7.49 -18.66 -6.78
CA LEU A 127 -7.86 -17.37 -6.20
C LEU A 127 -7.45 -17.25 -4.73
N SER A 128 -7.52 -18.35 -3.95
CA SER A 128 -7.05 -18.37 -2.55
C SER A 128 -5.54 -18.16 -2.44
N TYR A 129 -4.77 -18.75 -3.35
CA TYR A 129 -3.33 -18.57 -3.39
C TYR A 129 -2.95 -17.16 -3.87
N LEU A 130 -3.65 -16.63 -4.87
CA LEU A 130 -3.50 -15.26 -5.32
C LEU A 130 -3.81 -14.26 -4.20
N GLN A 131 -4.91 -14.47 -3.48
CA GLN A 131 -5.29 -13.69 -2.30
C GLN A 131 -4.17 -13.70 -1.25
N HIS A 132 -3.63 -14.87 -0.93
CA HIS A 132 -2.55 -15.00 0.05
C HIS A 132 -1.30 -14.21 -0.38
N ARG A 133 -0.86 -14.37 -1.65
CA ARG A 133 0.27 -13.62 -2.20
C ARG A 133 0.02 -12.12 -2.19
N PHE A 134 -1.18 -11.70 -2.58
CA PHE A 134 -1.60 -10.31 -2.57
C PHE A 134 -1.50 -9.73 -1.16
N GLN A 135 -2.08 -10.41 -0.17
CA GLN A 135 -2.11 -9.93 1.22
C GLN A 135 -0.71 -9.88 1.84
N LEU A 136 0.18 -10.81 1.50
CA LEU A 136 1.59 -10.76 1.92
C LEU A 136 2.31 -9.53 1.33
N ALA A 137 2.21 -9.33 0.02
CA ALA A 137 2.88 -8.23 -0.66
C ALA A 137 2.30 -6.86 -0.23
N HIS A 138 0.97 -6.76 -0.10
CA HIS A 138 0.30 -5.53 0.33
C HIS A 138 0.74 -5.08 1.73
N ARG A 139 0.90 -6.03 2.66
CA ARG A 139 1.47 -5.75 3.99
C ARG A 139 2.87 -5.17 3.88
N ALA A 140 3.74 -5.77 3.09
CA ALA A 140 5.12 -5.30 2.92
C ALA A 140 5.17 -3.86 2.38
N TYR A 141 4.34 -3.52 1.38
CA TYR A 141 4.26 -2.14 0.87
C TYR A 141 3.69 -1.16 1.90
N THR A 142 2.64 -1.57 2.60
CA THR A 142 2.03 -0.74 3.66
C THR A 142 3.03 -0.44 4.76
N GLU A 143 3.84 -1.41 5.15
CA GLU A 143 4.89 -1.28 6.18
C GLU A 143 6.09 -0.45 5.71
N SER A 144 6.47 -0.56 4.43
CA SER A 144 7.56 0.24 3.85
C SER A 144 7.24 1.74 3.79
N GLY A 145 5.96 2.12 3.66
CA GLY A 145 5.49 3.50 3.68
C GLY A 145 5.80 4.34 2.43
N GLN A 146 6.97 4.17 1.80
CA GLN A 146 7.38 4.83 0.55
C GLN A 146 7.85 3.80 -0.48
N PHE A 147 7.25 3.82 -1.66
CA PHE A 147 7.55 2.91 -2.77
C PHE A 147 7.03 3.49 -4.09
N GLU A 148 7.59 3.02 -5.21
CA GLU A 148 7.09 3.34 -6.55
C GLU A 148 5.93 2.42 -6.95
N TYR A 149 5.01 2.95 -7.75
CA TYR A 149 3.87 2.23 -8.28
C TYR A 149 3.41 2.85 -9.60
N GLN A 150 2.79 2.04 -10.45
CA GLN A 150 2.14 2.53 -11.67
C GLN A 150 0.95 3.42 -11.33
N ARG A 151 0.83 4.61 -11.93
CA ARG A 151 -0.31 5.52 -11.71
C ARG A 151 -1.67 4.97 -12.16
N ARG A 152 -1.64 4.02 -13.09
CA ARG A 152 -2.80 3.38 -13.70
C ARG A 152 -2.42 1.96 -14.00
N LEU A 153 -3.27 1.01 -13.65
CA LEU A 153 -3.09 -0.37 -14.06
C LEU A 153 -3.74 -0.55 -15.44
N PRO A 154 -2.98 -0.84 -16.50
CA PRO A 154 -3.53 -0.96 -17.84
C PRO A 154 -4.39 -2.21 -17.96
N GLY A 155 -5.57 -2.06 -18.58
CA GLY A 155 -6.35 -3.18 -19.06
C GLY A 155 -5.73 -3.80 -20.31
N ASP A 156 -6.24 -4.96 -20.73
CA ASP A 156 -5.86 -5.62 -21.97
C ASP A 156 -6.53 -4.93 -23.17
N ARG A 157 -5.98 -3.77 -23.52
CA ARG A 157 -6.43 -2.92 -24.62
C ARG A 157 -5.24 -2.45 -25.44
N SER A 158 -5.52 -1.83 -26.60
CA SER A 158 -4.47 -1.25 -27.43
C SER A 158 -3.54 -0.31 -26.62
N PRO A 159 -2.23 -0.29 -26.92
CA PRO A 159 -1.29 0.62 -26.28
C PRO A 159 -1.69 2.09 -26.44
N ASP A 160 -1.28 2.93 -25.49
CA ASP A 160 -1.61 4.37 -25.49
C ASP A 160 -1.11 5.09 -26.77
N HIS A 161 -0.02 4.59 -27.37
CA HIS A 161 0.52 5.10 -28.64
C HIS A 161 -0.49 4.99 -29.81
N ASP A 162 -1.28 3.92 -29.87
CA ASP A 162 -2.23 3.70 -30.97
C ASP A 162 -3.39 4.70 -30.95
N TYR A 163 -3.81 5.10 -29.74
CA TYR A 163 -4.82 6.14 -29.57
C TYR A 163 -4.26 7.52 -29.94
N THR A 164 -3.10 7.86 -29.37
CA THR A 164 -2.47 9.18 -29.55
C THR A 164 -2.04 9.43 -30.99
N SER A 165 -1.46 8.44 -31.66
CA SER A 165 -1.09 8.54 -33.10
C SER A 165 -2.30 8.76 -34.03
N ARG A 166 -3.50 8.35 -33.60
CA ARG A 166 -4.76 8.54 -34.34
C ARG A 166 -5.57 9.75 -33.86
N GLY A 167 -5.05 10.53 -32.90
CA GLY A 167 -5.76 11.66 -32.30
C GLY A 167 -7.00 11.26 -31.48
N ILE A 168 -7.11 9.98 -31.08
CA ILE A 168 -8.22 9.46 -30.29
C ILE A 168 -7.88 9.64 -28.80
N PRO A 169 -8.81 10.15 -27.97
CA PRO A 169 -8.55 10.25 -26.54
C PRO A 169 -8.39 8.86 -25.91
N LEU A 170 -7.51 8.77 -24.91
CA LEU A 170 -7.34 7.54 -24.14
C LEU A 170 -8.64 7.15 -23.44
N PRO A 171 -8.93 5.85 -23.33
CA PRO A 171 -10.08 5.37 -22.57
C PRO A 171 -9.95 5.80 -21.11
N ARG A 172 -11.09 6.17 -20.52
CA ARG A 172 -11.13 6.63 -19.13
C ARG A 172 -10.97 5.45 -18.18
N PRO A 173 -10.03 5.49 -17.21
CA PRO A 173 -9.89 4.41 -16.24
C PRO A 173 -11.08 4.39 -15.29
N ALA A 174 -11.43 3.20 -14.80
CA ALA A 174 -12.36 3.04 -13.69
C ALA A 174 -11.64 3.41 -12.37
N LEU A 175 -12.27 4.26 -11.56
CA LEU A 175 -11.77 4.60 -10.23
C LEU A 175 -12.43 3.67 -9.22
N VAL A 176 -11.64 2.94 -8.44
CA VAL A 176 -12.11 1.95 -7.47
C VAL A 176 -11.86 2.43 -6.05
N GLY A 177 -12.93 2.50 -5.25
CA GLY A 177 -12.90 2.99 -3.87
C GLY A 177 -13.15 4.50 -3.78
N ASP A 178 -12.44 5.18 -2.88
CA ASP A 178 -12.54 6.63 -2.70
C ASP A 178 -12.03 7.38 -3.93
N ARG A 179 -12.91 8.18 -4.52
CA ARG A 179 -12.65 8.90 -5.78
C ARG A 179 -11.49 9.88 -5.66
N GLU A 180 -11.42 10.65 -4.59
CA GLU A 180 -10.39 11.69 -4.44
C GLU A 180 -9.01 11.05 -4.23
N ARG A 181 -8.96 9.98 -3.44
CA ARG A 181 -7.75 9.20 -3.21
C ARG A 181 -7.28 8.49 -4.47
N ALA A 182 -8.19 7.90 -5.27
CA ALA A 182 -7.82 7.31 -6.55
C ALA A 182 -7.26 8.36 -7.53
N ILE A 183 -7.83 9.57 -7.54
CA ILE A 183 -7.27 10.69 -8.31
C ILE A 183 -5.87 11.07 -7.80
N ALA A 184 -5.64 11.06 -6.48
CA ALA A 184 -4.31 11.30 -5.93
C ALA A 184 -3.30 10.22 -6.34
N VAL A 185 -3.68 8.95 -6.33
CA VAL A 185 -2.87 7.82 -6.84
C VAL A 185 -2.52 8.03 -8.31
N LEU A 186 -3.49 8.42 -9.14
CA LEU A 186 -3.27 8.69 -10.56
C LEU A 186 -2.30 9.86 -10.81
N LYS A 187 -2.32 10.88 -9.95
CA LYS A 187 -1.45 12.05 -10.06
C LYS A 187 -0.02 11.76 -9.60
N ASN A 188 0.14 10.97 -8.53
CA ASN A 188 1.41 10.76 -7.85
C ASN A 188 2.17 9.51 -8.31
N GLY A 189 1.51 8.57 -8.99
CA GLY A 189 2.15 7.37 -9.49
C GLY A 189 3.03 7.60 -10.72
N SER A 190 3.90 6.64 -10.99
CA SER A 190 4.76 6.65 -12.17
C SER A 190 3.96 6.35 -13.45
N PRO A 191 4.24 7.00 -14.58
CA PRO A 191 3.68 6.62 -15.88
C PRO A 191 4.22 5.27 -16.38
N THR A 192 5.38 4.83 -15.89
CA THR A 192 5.99 3.55 -16.19
C THR A 192 5.85 2.59 -15.02
N GLY A 193 6.19 1.32 -15.23
CA GLY A 193 6.33 0.35 -14.15
C GLY A 193 7.29 0.81 -13.06
N LYS A 194 7.18 0.23 -11.86
CA LYS A 194 8.06 0.51 -10.72
C LYS A 194 9.52 0.14 -10.96
N THR A 195 9.77 -0.80 -11.87
CA THR A 195 11.12 -1.22 -12.25
C THR A 195 11.54 -0.44 -13.49
N ARG A 196 12.61 0.34 -13.37
CA ARG A 196 13.20 1.03 -14.51
C ARG A 196 13.82 0.01 -15.48
N ILE A 197 13.10 -0.27 -16.56
CA ILE A 197 13.60 -1.06 -17.69
C ILE A 197 14.02 -0.07 -18.78
N SER A 198 15.30 -0.08 -19.15
CA SER A 198 15.84 0.78 -20.21
C SER A 198 16.44 -0.08 -21.32
N THR A 199 16.21 0.33 -22.57
CA THR A 199 16.85 -0.24 -23.74
C THR A 199 17.94 0.70 -24.25
N LEU A 200 18.97 0.13 -24.88
CA LEU A 200 19.97 0.90 -25.59
C LEU A 200 19.38 1.39 -26.93
N PRO A 201 19.69 2.62 -27.36
CA PRO A 201 19.38 3.08 -28.71
C PRO A 201 20.02 2.16 -29.76
N GLU A 202 19.36 1.97 -30.90
CA GLU A 202 19.85 1.11 -32.00
C GLU A 202 21.25 1.52 -32.48
N GLN A 203 21.52 2.83 -32.53
CA GLN A 203 22.85 3.38 -32.84
C GLN A 203 23.92 2.99 -31.81
N ALA A 204 23.57 2.93 -30.53
CA ALA A 204 24.49 2.50 -29.47
C ALA A 204 24.75 0.99 -29.54
N MET A 205 23.75 0.19 -29.96
CA MET A 205 23.92 -1.24 -30.21
C MET A 205 24.92 -1.50 -31.34
N HIS A 206 24.85 -0.74 -32.44
CA HIS A 206 25.80 -0.85 -33.56
C HIS A 206 27.24 -0.47 -33.19
N LEU A 207 27.42 0.59 -32.39
CA LEU A 207 28.74 1.01 -31.92
C LEU A 207 29.39 -0.06 -31.03
N LEU A 208 28.61 -0.67 -30.13
CA LEU A 208 29.09 -1.75 -29.26
C LEU A 208 29.47 -3.02 -30.05
N ALA A 209 28.70 -3.36 -31.08
CA ALA A 209 29.00 -4.50 -31.94
C ALA A 209 30.34 -4.33 -32.68
N ASN A 210 30.62 -3.13 -33.20
CA ASN A 210 31.83 -2.84 -33.95
C ASN A 210 33.10 -2.84 -33.06
N THR A 211 32.98 -2.43 -31.78
CA THR A 211 34.10 -2.49 -30.83
C THR A 211 34.54 -3.92 -30.51
N THR A 212 33.62 -4.89 -30.46
CA THR A 212 33.95 -6.30 -30.22
C THR A 212 34.70 -6.90 -31.40
N THR A 213 34.29 -6.58 -32.63
CA THR A 213 34.96 -7.08 -33.86
C THR A 213 36.38 -6.53 -34.00
N GLN A 214 36.64 -5.28 -33.58
CA GLN A 214 37.99 -4.71 -33.59
C GLN A 214 38.91 -5.32 -32.52
N GLN A 215 38.39 -5.75 -31.37
CA GLN A 215 39.19 -6.41 -30.35
C GLN A 215 39.56 -7.86 -30.73
N GLU A 216 38.71 -8.58 -31.46
CA GLU A 216 39.02 -9.93 -31.96
C GLU A 216 40.02 -9.93 -33.14
N LEU A 217 40.11 -8.84 -33.90
CA LEU A 217 41.09 -8.68 -35.00
C LEU A 217 42.49 -8.24 -34.52
N LEU A 218 42.63 -7.87 -33.25
CA LEU A 218 43.88 -7.38 -32.64
C LEU A 218 44.48 -8.36 -31.59
N ALA A 219 43.90 -9.56 -31.45
CA ALA A 219 44.38 -10.66 -30.62
C ALA A 219 44.92 -11.80 -31.49
#